data_AF-A0A9W9Z772-F1
#
_entry.id   AF-A0A9W9Z772-F1
#
_cell.length_a   1.000
_cell.length_b   1.000
_cell.length_c   1.000
_cell.angle_alpha   90.00
_cell.angle_beta   90.00
_cell.angle_gamma   90.00
#
_symmetry.space_group_name_H-M   'P 1'
#
loop_
_entity.id
_entity.type
_entity.pdbx_description
1 polymer ?
#
loop_
_entity_poly.entity_id
_entity_poly.type
_entity_poly.pdbx_seq_one_letter_code
_entity_poly.pdbx_strand_id
1 'polypeptide(L)' 'MPSTPIITVAVLLLTAYVQGSQSVSFDRMLIEKLLKNYNTDVRPVENTSQVLEVSLGLQPYRLLRVVRHTDVLSETVSL' A
#
# COMPACT_ATOMS: atom_id res chain seq x y z
N MET A 1 -19.39 42.65 -16.35
CA MET A 1 -19.76 41.22 -16.48
C MET A 1 -18.57 40.41 -16.01
N PRO A 2 -18.65 39.65 -14.90
CA PRO A 2 -17.50 38.90 -14.43
C PRO A 2 -17.11 37.86 -15.49
N SER A 3 -15.82 37.78 -15.79
CA SER A 3 -15.24 36.97 -16.83
C SER A 3 -15.50 35.47 -16.58
N THR A 4 -16.23 34.84 -17.49
CA THR A 4 -16.52 33.40 -17.55
C THR A 4 -15.37 32.46 -17.14
N PRO A 5 -14.09 32.68 -17.49
CA PRO A 5 -13.01 31.78 -17.07
C PRO A 5 -12.80 31.69 -15.56
N ILE A 6 -13.02 32.77 -14.80
CA ILE A 6 -12.79 32.78 -13.34
C ILE A 6 -13.80 31.87 -12.65
N ILE A 7 -15.06 31.92 -13.10
CA ILE A 7 -16.13 31.09 -12.55
C ILE A 7 -15.88 29.62 -12.88
N THR A 8 -15.45 29.30 -14.10
CA THR A 8 -15.14 27.92 -14.50
C THR A 8 -13.99 27.33 -13.68
N VAL A 9 -12.92 28.10 -13.44
CA VAL A 9 -11.78 27.64 -12.61
C VAL A 9 -12.22 27.43 -11.16
N ALA A 10 -13.02 28.33 -10.60
CA ALA A 10 -13.53 28.19 -9.23
C ALA A 10 -14.40 26.92 -9.07
N VAL A 11 -15.25 26.61 -10.06
CA VAL A 11 -16.08 25.40 -10.06
C VAL A 11 -15.21 24.14 -10.14
N LEU A 12 -14.20 24.11 -11.01
CA LEU A 12 -13.26 22.97 -11.13
C LEU A 12 -12.48 22.72 -9.85
N LEU A 13 -12.01 23.77 -9.18
CA LEU A 13 -11.30 23.65 -7.91
C LEU A 13 -12.22 23.12 -6.79
N LEU A 14 -13.47 23.60 -6.75
CA LEU A 14 -14.44 23.15 -5.76
C LEU A 14 -14.83 21.68 -5.98
N THR A 15 -15.04 21.24 -7.22
CA THR A 15 -15.36 19.83 -7.51
C THR A 15 -14.19 18.91 -7.19
N ALA A 16 -12.96 19.30 -7.51
CA ALA A 16 -11.76 18.55 -7.15
C ALA A 16 -11.61 18.43 -5.61
N TYR A 17 -11.87 19.50 -4.88
CA TYR A 17 -11.84 19.49 -3.41
C TYR A 17 -12.90 18.55 -2.82
N VAL A 18 -14.14 18.61 -3.32
CA VAL A 18 -15.23 17.74 -2.85
C VAL A 18 -14.94 16.27 -3.17
N GLN A 19 -14.44 15.97 -4.38
CA GLN A 19 -14.02 14.61 -4.75
C GLN A 19 -12.90 14.08 -3.86
N GLY A 20 -11.87 14.88 -3.59
CA GLY A 20 -10.77 14.50 -2.70
C GLY A 20 -11.23 14.27 -1.25
N SER A 21 -12.18 15.07 -0.76
CA SER A 21 -12.76 14.87 0.58
C SER A 21 -13.58 13.57 0.67
N GLN A 22 -14.36 13.26 -0.37
CA GLN A 22 -15.12 12.01 -0.44
C GLN A 22 -14.22 10.78 -0.52
N SER A 23 -13.12 10.83 -1.26
CA SER A 23 -12.18 9.70 -1.34
C SER A 23 -11.54 9.40 0.01
N VAL A 24 -11.09 10.43 0.74
CA VAL A 24 -10.50 10.26 2.08
C VAL A 24 -11.51 9.66 3.08
N SER A 25 -12.76 10.12 3.03
CA SER A 25 -13.83 9.57 3.87
C SER A 25 -14.13 8.10 3.54
N PHE A 26 -14.15 7.76 2.25
CA PHE A 26 -14.37 6.39 1.80
C PHE A 26 -13.23 5.46 2.22
N ASP A 27 -11.97 5.85 2.04
CA ASP A 27 -10.80 5.06 2.41
C ASP A 27 -10.80 4.74 3.91
N ARG A 28 -11.12 5.75 4.73
CA ARG A 28 -11.26 5.55 6.17
C ARG A 28 -12.37 4.56 6.52
N MET A 29 -13.56 4.73 5.94
CA MET A 29 -14.68 3.81 6.16
C MET A 29 -14.32 2.39 5.71
N LEU A 30 -13.61 2.24 4.59
CA LEU A 30 -13.20 0.95 4.06
C LEU A 30 -12.23 0.24 5.01
N ILE A 31 -11.19 0.94 5.48
CA ILE A 31 -10.23 0.41 6.45
C ILE A 31 -10.95 0.00 7.74
N GLU A 32 -11.79 0.87 8.29
CA GLU A 32 -12.56 0.58 9.50
C GLU A 32 -13.44 -0.67 9.31
N LYS A 33 -14.11 -0.83 8.16
CA LYS A 33 -14.95 -2.00 7.87
C LYS A 33 -14.14 -3.29 7.69
N LEU A 34 -13.01 -3.24 6.99
CA LEU A 34 -12.17 -4.41 6.73
C LEU A 34 -11.52 -4.93 8.02
N LEU A 35 -11.10 -4.03 8.91
CA LEU A 35 -10.32 -4.39 10.09
C LEU A 35 -11.16 -4.64 11.36
N LYS A 36 -12.43 -4.19 11.41
CA LYS A 36 -13.26 -4.24 12.62
C LYS A 36 -13.30 -5.61 13.33
N ASN A 37 -13.33 -6.70 12.57
CA ASN A 37 -13.40 -8.07 13.09
C ASN A 37 -12.30 -8.97 12.53
N TYR A 38 -11.24 -8.39 11.98
CA TYR A 38 -10.13 -9.15 11.43
C TYR A 38 -9.24 -9.66 12.58
N ASN A 39 -9.04 -10.97 12.68
CA ASN A 39 -8.16 -11.57 13.68
C ASN A 39 -6.82 -11.93 13.03
N THR A 40 -5.74 -11.30 13.50
CA THR A 40 -4.39 -11.51 12.98
C THR A 40 -3.77 -12.85 13.36
N ASP A 41 -4.30 -13.49 14.40
CA ASP A 41 -3.77 -14.76 14.93
C ASP A 41 -4.38 -15.97 14.22
N VAL A 42 -5.36 -15.75 13.35
CA VAL A 42 -6.07 -16.80 12.61
C VAL A 42 -5.61 -16.82 11.16
N ARG A 43 -5.32 -18.02 10.66
CA ARG A 43 -4.94 -18.25 9.27
C ARG A 43 -6.09 -17.83 8.32
N PRO A 44 -5.86 -16.95 7.32
CA PRO A 44 -6.91 -16.44 6.45
C PRO A 44 -7.25 -17.43 5.32
N VAL A 45 -7.94 -18.50 5.67
CA VAL A 45 -8.47 -19.49 4.73
C VAL A 45 -9.92 -19.83 5.05
N GLU A 46 -10.72 -20.09 4.02
CA GLU A 46 -12.10 -20.55 4.19
C GLU A 46 -12.14 -21.98 4.73
N ASN A 47 -11.21 -22.84 4.29
CA ASN A 47 -11.10 -24.23 4.68
C ASN A 47 -9.71 -24.57 5.20
N THR A 48 -9.62 -25.40 6.24
CA THR A 48 -8.35 -25.82 6.83
C THR A 48 -7.48 -26.62 5.86
N SER A 49 -8.09 -27.34 4.92
CA SER A 49 -7.40 -28.11 3.87
C SER A 49 -6.85 -27.25 2.74
N GLN A 50 -7.27 -25.99 2.63
CA GLN A 50 -6.83 -25.09 1.57
C GLN A 50 -5.36 -24.73 1.77
N VAL A 51 -4.55 -24.83 0.73
CA VAL A 51 -3.14 -24.41 0.73
C VAL A 51 -3.05 -22.93 0.35
N LEU A 52 -2.14 -22.20 0.99
CA LEU A 52 -1.80 -20.82 0.62
C LEU A 52 -0.47 -20.84 -0.11
N GLU A 53 -0.43 -20.25 -1.31
CA GLU A 53 0.82 -20.07 -2.05
C GLU A 53 1.43 -18.72 -1.67
N VAL A 54 2.60 -18.76 -1.04
CA VAL A 54 3.34 -17.56 -0.64
C VAL A 54 4.49 -17.36 -1.62
N SER A 55 4.44 -16.27 -2.38
CA SER A 55 5.53 -15.88 -3.26
C SER A 55 6.55 -15.06 -2.47
N LEU A 56 7.80 -15.51 -2.46
CA LEU A 56 8.91 -14.82 -1.82
C LEU A 56 9.84 -14.25 -2.90
N GLY A 57 10.11 -12.95 -2.81
CA GLY A 57 11.06 -12.25 -3.67
C GLY A 57 12.15 -11.62 -2.82
N LEU A 58 13.41 -11.81 -3.22
CA LEU A 58 14.56 -11.13 -2.61
C LEU A 58 15.06 -10.06 -3.58
N GLN A 59 15.10 -8.82 -3.10
CA GLN A 59 15.73 -7.71 -3.82
C GLN A 59 16.97 -7.25 -3.04
N PRO A 60 18.16 -7.75 -3.38
CA PRO A 60 19.39 -7.32 -2.72
C PRO A 60 19.63 -5.83 -3.02
N TYR A 61 19.85 -5.03 -1.98
CA TYR A 61 20.13 -3.60 -2.13
C TYR A 61 21.57 -3.34 -2.60
N ARG A 62 22.55 -4.02 -1.97
CA ARG A 62 23.97 -3.93 -2.33
C ARG A 62 24.77 -5.10 -1.75
N LEU A 63 25.67 -5.66 -2.55
CA LEU A 63 26.70 -6.59 -2.09
C LEU A 63 27.81 -5.81 -1.35
N LEU A 64 28.00 -6.07 -0.05
CA LEU A 64 28.93 -5.29 0.77
C LEU A 64 30.38 -5.81 0.70
N ARG A 65 30.59 -7.12 0.68
CA ARG A 65 31.93 -7.72 0.58
C ARG A 65 31.85 -9.21 0.21
N VAL A 66 32.73 -9.63 -0.70
CA VAL A 66 33.01 -11.05 -0.97
C VAL A 66 34.41 -11.37 -0.43
N VAL A 67 34.50 -12.16 0.63
CA VAL A 67 35.79 -12.59 1.20
C VAL A 67 36.19 -13.92 0.56
N ARG A 68 37.16 -13.92 -0.36
CA ARG A 68 37.54 -15.12 -1.14
C ARG A 68 38.27 -16.23 -0.37
N HIS A 69 38.52 -16.06 0.93
CA HIS A 69 39.20 -17.05 1.78
C HIS A 69 38.28 -17.74 2.80
N THR A 70 37.03 -17.29 2.89
CA THR A 70 35.99 -17.86 3.74
C THR A 70 34.70 -17.74 2.95
N ASP A 71 34.03 -18.84 2.61
CA ASP A 71 32.79 -18.86 1.81
C ASP A 71 31.60 -18.21 2.56
N VAL A 72 31.72 -16.92 2.87
CA VAL A 72 30.76 -16.13 3.64
C VAL A 72 30.41 -14.91 2.78
N LEU A 73 29.18 -14.91 2.28
CA LEU A 73 28.56 -13.77 1.61
C LEU A 73 27.72 -13.01 2.64
N SER A 74 28.00 -11.72 2.81
CA SER A 74 27.22 -10.83 3.66
C SER A 74 26.37 -9.91 2.80
N GLU A 75 25.05 -10.08 2.87
CA GLU A 75 24.06 -9.23 2.22
C GLU A 75 23.19 -8.53 3.26
N THR A 76 22.86 -7.26 3.00
CA THR A 76 21.86 -6.52 3.79
C THR A 76 20.55 -6.56 3.04
N VAL A 77 19.54 -7.19 3.63
CA VAL A 77 18.15 -7.12 3.17
C VAL A 77 17.45 -6.06 4.02
N SER A 78 17.03 -4.96 3.41
CA SER A 78 16.17 -3.96 4.05
C SER A 78 14.71 -4.33 3.78
N LEU A 79 13.98 -4.67 4.84
CA LEU A 79 12.52 -4.87 4.82
C LEU A 79 11.79 -3.54 4.99
#